data_AF-A0A6A5TAA4-F1
#
_entry.id   AF-A0A6A5TAA4-F1
#
_cell.length_a   1.000
_cell.length_b   1.000
_cell.length_c   1.000
_cell.angle_alpha   90.00
_cell.angle_beta   90.00
_cell.angle_gamma   90.00
#
_symmetry.space_group_name_H-M   'P 1'
#
loop_
_entity.id
_entity.type
_entity.pdbx_description
1 polymer ?
#
loop_
_entity_poly.entity_id
_entity_poly.type
_entity_poly.pdbx_seq_one_letter_code
_entity_poly.pdbx_strand_id
1 'polypeptide(L)'
;MSQIHALSDDQVAGELRKMTAFIKQEAMEKANEIRLKADEEFASEKAKLVRQETSSIDTSYEKKFKQASMSQQITRSTVANKSRLRILSSRQELLDNLFEDARKKLDDVSKDKGKYQGILKNLILEGAYALGEEELEVKARKADYEIVKKAAEEAQSEYKKKVGKDVTVTIDESDPLPQESAGGVTISGTNGRIDINNTLEERLKLLETDALPSIRVTLFGENQNRRFHD
;
A
#
# COMPACT_ATOMS: atom_id res chain seq x y z
N MET A 1 39.26 -12.46 -109.22
CA MET A 1 40.57 -13.01 -108.81
C MET A 1 40.31 -14.36 -108.15
N SER A 2 40.83 -15.44 -108.73
CA SER A 2 40.69 -16.80 -108.18
C SER A 2 41.38 -16.85 -106.81
N GLN A 3 40.63 -17.17 -105.75
CA GLN A 3 41.20 -17.37 -104.42
C GLN A 3 41.95 -18.70 -104.41
N ILE A 4 43.28 -18.63 -104.24
CA ILE A 4 44.13 -19.81 -104.12
C ILE A 4 44.02 -20.31 -102.68
N HIS A 5 43.23 -21.36 -102.48
CA HIS A 5 43.18 -22.10 -101.23
C HIS A 5 43.50 -23.58 -101.49
N ALA A 6 44.19 -24.23 -100.54
CA ALA A 6 44.69 -25.61 -100.65
C ALA A 6 43.60 -26.68 -100.49
N LEU A 7 42.34 -26.26 -100.31
CA LEU A 7 41.16 -27.08 -100.07
C LEU A 7 40.09 -26.74 -101.12
N SER A 8 39.22 -27.69 -101.47
CA SER A 8 38.11 -27.41 -102.40
C SER A 8 37.08 -26.48 -101.76
N ASP A 9 36.33 -25.71 -102.56
CA ASP A 9 35.33 -24.77 -102.06
C ASP A 9 34.28 -25.42 -101.12
N ASP A 10 33.95 -26.70 -101.34
CA ASP A 10 33.05 -27.47 -100.48
C ASP A 10 33.69 -27.83 -99.12
N GLN A 11 35.00 -28.09 -99.10
CA GLN A 11 35.76 -28.26 -97.85
C GLN A 11 35.86 -26.94 -97.07
N VAL A 12 36.05 -25.81 -97.75
CA VAL A 12 36.05 -24.47 -97.12
C VAL A 12 34.67 -24.15 -96.54
N ALA A 13 33.58 -24.42 -97.27
CA ALA A 13 32.22 -24.24 -96.77
C ALA A 13 31.88 -25.17 -95.59
N GLY A 14 32.45 -26.38 -95.56
CA GLY A 14 32.36 -27.32 -94.44
C GLY A 14 33.08 -26.82 -93.19
N GLU A 15 34.30 -26.30 -93.32
CA GLU A 15 35.05 -25.70 -92.20
C GLU A 15 34.40 -24.43 -91.67
N LEU A 16 33.86 -23.55 -92.53
CA LEU A 16 33.10 -22.37 -92.10
C LEU A 16 31.82 -22.77 -91.33
N ARG A 17 31.14 -23.86 -91.72
CA ARG A 17 30.02 -24.43 -90.96
C ARG A 17 30.45 -24.97 -89.60
N LYS A 18 31.62 -25.61 -89.50
CA LYS A 18 32.18 -26.05 -88.20
C LYS A 18 32.55 -24.86 -87.32
N MET A 19 33.21 -23.84 -87.87
CA MET A 19 33.56 -22.63 -87.13
C MET A 19 32.33 -21.88 -86.62
N THR A 20 31.29 -21.73 -87.44
CA THR A 20 30.03 -21.09 -87.00
C THR A 20 29.28 -21.93 -85.96
N ALA A 21 29.29 -23.26 -86.08
CA ALA A 21 28.73 -24.15 -85.06
C ALA A 21 29.50 -24.06 -83.73
N PHE A 22 30.84 -23.99 -83.78
CA PHE A 22 31.69 -23.78 -82.61
C PHE A 22 31.38 -22.45 -81.90
N ILE A 23 31.35 -21.34 -82.65
CA ILE A 23 31.02 -20.01 -82.09
C ILE A 23 29.62 -20.03 -81.44
N LYS A 24 28.66 -20.69 -82.08
CA LYS A 24 27.29 -20.81 -81.55
C LYS A 24 27.26 -21.63 -80.27
N GLN A 25 28.00 -22.73 -80.20
CA GLN A 25 28.09 -23.58 -79.02
C GLN A 25 28.79 -22.86 -77.86
N GLU A 26 29.90 -22.19 -78.12
CA GLU A 26 30.61 -21.38 -77.12
C GLU A 26 29.71 -20.26 -76.57
N ALA A 27 28.93 -19.60 -77.43
CA ALA A 27 27.95 -18.60 -77.00
C ALA A 27 26.82 -19.20 -76.15
N MET A 28 26.34 -20.42 -76.47
CA MET A 28 25.34 -21.11 -75.65
C MET A 28 25.88 -21.53 -74.28
N GLU A 29 27.10 -22.08 -74.23
CA GLU A 29 27.74 -22.45 -72.97
C GLU A 29 27.95 -21.24 -72.08
N LYS A 30 28.43 -20.12 -72.64
CA LYS A 30 28.59 -18.87 -71.89
C LYS A 30 27.25 -18.29 -71.42
N ALA A 31 26.20 -18.37 -72.23
CA ALA A 31 24.86 -17.95 -71.81
C ALA A 31 24.30 -18.82 -70.67
N ASN A 32 24.54 -20.14 -70.71
CA ASN A 32 24.15 -21.05 -69.64
C ASN A 32 24.95 -20.82 -68.36
N GLU A 33 26.26 -20.55 -68.47
CA GLU A 33 27.10 -20.19 -67.31
C GLU A 33 26.60 -18.91 -66.64
N ILE A 34 26.26 -17.87 -67.42
CA ILE A 34 25.70 -16.62 -66.89
C ILE A 34 24.37 -16.87 -66.18
N ARG A 35 23.49 -17.70 -66.75
CA ARG A 35 22.21 -18.06 -66.12
C ARG A 35 22.41 -18.80 -64.81
N LEU A 36 23.29 -19.80 -64.78
CA LEU A 36 23.57 -20.57 -63.57
C LEU A 36 24.12 -19.66 -62.46
N LYS A 37 25.07 -18.78 -62.78
CA LYS A 37 25.59 -17.79 -61.82
C LYS A 37 24.52 -16.82 -61.34
N ALA A 38 23.65 -16.35 -62.23
CA ALA A 38 22.55 -15.47 -61.86
C ALA A 38 21.56 -16.16 -60.88
N ASP A 39 21.26 -17.44 -61.09
CA ASP A 39 20.39 -18.21 -60.20
C ASP A 39 21.05 -18.45 -58.83
N GLU A 40 22.36 -18.74 -58.80
CA GLU A 40 23.14 -18.88 -57.56
C GLU A 40 23.21 -17.56 -56.78
N GLU A 41 23.50 -16.45 -57.46
CA GLU A 41 23.53 -15.11 -56.85
C GLU A 41 22.14 -14.70 -56.35
N PHE A 42 21.08 -14.95 -57.13
CA PHE A 42 19.71 -14.69 -56.71
C PHE A 42 19.36 -15.46 -55.44
N ALA A 43 19.67 -16.76 -55.37
CA ALA A 43 19.41 -17.58 -54.20
C ALA A 43 20.19 -17.07 -52.98
N SER A 44 21.46 -16.69 -53.16
CA SER A 44 22.33 -16.17 -52.11
C SER A 44 21.84 -14.82 -51.57
N GLU A 45 21.57 -13.85 -52.43
CA GLU A 45 21.11 -12.52 -52.02
C GLU A 45 19.71 -12.56 -51.43
N LYS A 46 18.79 -13.37 -51.98
CA LYS A 46 17.48 -13.60 -51.36
C LYS A 46 17.62 -14.16 -49.94
N ALA A 47 18.46 -15.19 -49.76
CA ALA A 47 18.65 -15.79 -48.44
C ALA A 47 19.27 -14.79 -47.45
N LYS A 48 20.22 -13.98 -47.90
CA LYS A 48 20.85 -12.92 -47.10
C LYS A 48 19.84 -11.86 -46.67
N LEU A 49 19.03 -11.33 -47.58
CA LEU A 49 17.99 -10.35 -47.28
C LEU A 49 16.96 -10.90 -46.29
N VAL A 50 16.47 -12.12 -46.51
CA VAL A 50 15.49 -12.76 -45.61
C VAL A 50 16.09 -12.96 -44.22
N ARG A 51 17.34 -13.43 -44.11
CA ARG A 51 18.00 -13.62 -42.81
C ARG A 51 18.19 -12.30 -42.07
N GLN A 52 18.61 -11.25 -42.77
CA GLN A 52 18.81 -9.93 -42.18
C GLN A 52 17.49 -9.37 -41.61
N GLU A 53 16.41 -9.42 -42.40
CA GLU A 53 15.10 -8.94 -41.94
C GLU A 53 14.53 -9.80 -40.81
N THR A 54 14.69 -11.12 -40.89
CA THR A 54 14.25 -12.03 -39.83
C THR A 54 14.99 -11.73 -38.51
N SER A 55 16.31 -11.52 -38.56
CA SER A 55 17.09 -11.14 -37.37
C SER A 55 16.64 -9.78 -36.79
N SER A 56 16.26 -8.83 -37.63
CA SER A 56 15.72 -7.53 -37.20
C SER A 56 14.35 -7.66 -36.52
N ILE A 57 13.48 -8.51 -37.10
CA ILE A 57 12.16 -8.85 -36.54
C ILE A 57 12.31 -9.55 -35.19
N ASP A 58 13.19 -10.55 -35.09
CA ASP A 58 13.43 -11.32 -33.87
C ASP A 58 13.91 -10.40 -32.74
N THR A 59 14.87 -9.52 -33.02
CA THR A 59 15.38 -8.54 -32.04
C THR A 59 14.28 -7.60 -31.56
N SER A 60 13.42 -7.14 -32.46
CA SER A 60 12.29 -6.26 -32.15
C SER A 60 11.22 -6.99 -31.33
N TYR A 61 10.95 -8.26 -31.67
CA TYR A 61 10.01 -9.11 -30.95
C TYR A 61 10.51 -9.43 -29.55
N GLU A 62 11.80 -9.75 -29.38
CA GLU A 62 12.39 -10.01 -28.07
C GLU A 62 12.26 -8.80 -27.13
N LYS A 63 12.50 -7.58 -27.63
CA LYS A 63 12.29 -6.35 -26.87
C LYS A 63 10.82 -6.18 -26.44
N LYS A 64 9.88 -6.34 -27.37
CA LYS A 64 8.43 -6.25 -27.09
C LYS A 64 8.00 -7.31 -26.09
N PHE A 65 8.50 -8.54 -26.23
CA PHE A 65 8.19 -9.65 -25.34
C PHE A 65 8.70 -9.39 -23.92
N LYS A 66 9.96 -8.95 -23.77
CA LYS A 66 10.53 -8.57 -22.47
C LYS A 66 9.72 -7.45 -21.81
N GLN A 67 9.35 -6.43 -22.57
CA GLN A 67 8.53 -5.31 -22.06
C GLN A 67 7.13 -5.78 -21.62
N ALA A 68 6.47 -6.62 -22.42
CA ALA A 68 5.16 -7.18 -22.09
C ALA A 68 5.23 -8.08 -20.84
N SER A 69 6.24 -8.94 -20.74
CA SER A 69 6.45 -9.79 -19.56
C SER A 69 6.70 -8.96 -18.29
N MET A 70 7.52 -7.92 -18.38
CA MET A 70 7.77 -7.01 -17.27
C MET A 70 6.49 -6.25 -16.87
N SER A 71 5.73 -5.75 -17.84
CA SER A 71 4.44 -5.09 -17.59
C SER A 71 3.44 -6.01 -16.90
N GLN A 72 3.37 -7.28 -17.31
CA GLN A 72 2.52 -8.29 -16.68
C GLN A 72 2.94 -8.55 -15.22
N GLN A 73 4.26 -8.65 -14.97
CA GLN A 73 4.79 -8.84 -13.62
C GLN A 73 4.49 -7.64 -12.71
N ILE A 74 4.66 -6.41 -13.22
CA ILE A 74 4.30 -5.18 -12.49
C ILE A 74 2.81 -5.17 -12.20
N THR A 75 1.96 -5.48 -13.17
CA THR A 75 0.51 -5.50 -13.01
C THR A 75 0.09 -6.52 -11.94
N ARG A 76 0.64 -7.74 -12.00
CA ARG A 76 0.40 -8.77 -10.98
C ARG A 76 0.80 -8.29 -9.58
N SER A 77 1.98 -7.68 -9.45
CA SER A 77 2.48 -7.14 -8.17
C SER A 77 1.56 -6.03 -7.64
N THR A 78 1.16 -5.09 -8.50
CA THR A 78 0.27 -3.99 -8.17
C THR A 78 -1.10 -4.49 -7.70
N VAL A 79 -1.68 -5.46 -8.40
CA VAL A 79 -2.97 -6.06 -8.01
C VAL A 79 -2.85 -6.78 -6.67
N ALA A 80 -1.80 -7.58 -6.47
CA ALA A 80 -1.57 -8.27 -5.19
C ALA A 80 -1.42 -7.28 -4.02
N ASN A 81 -0.63 -6.22 -4.20
CA ASN A 81 -0.47 -5.20 -3.16
C ASN A 81 -1.77 -4.42 -2.92
N LYS A 82 -2.53 -4.09 -3.97
CA LYS A 82 -3.84 -3.42 -3.83
C LYS A 82 -4.83 -4.29 -3.04
N SER A 83 -4.88 -5.59 -3.31
CA SER A 83 -5.70 -6.53 -2.54
C SER A 83 -5.25 -6.61 -1.08
N ARG A 84 -3.93 -6.65 -0.83
CA ARG A 84 -3.38 -6.62 0.53
C ARG A 84 -3.77 -5.35 1.28
N LEU A 85 -3.62 -4.18 0.65
CA LEU A 85 -4.00 -2.89 1.24
C LEU A 85 -5.50 -2.84 1.54
N ARG A 86 -6.34 -3.37 0.66
CA ARG A 86 -7.79 -3.47 0.89
C ARG A 86 -8.12 -4.31 2.12
N ILE A 87 -7.46 -5.46 2.31
CA ILE A 87 -7.66 -6.29 3.50
C ILE A 87 -7.23 -5.53 4.76
N LEU A 88 -6.09 -4.84 4.71
CA LEU A 88 -5.61 -4.05 5.85
C LEU A 88 -6.55 -2.89 6.19
N SER A 89 -7.06 -2.18 5.18
CA SER A 89 -8.02 -1.09 5.39
C SER A 89 -9.32 -1.60 5.99
N SER A 90 -9.88 -2.71 5.47
CA SER A 90 -11.11 -3.29 6.02
C SER A 90 -10.91 -3.80 7.46
N ARG A 91 -9.73 -4.33 7.80
CA ARG A 91 -9.41 -4.70 9.19
C ARG A 91 -9.36 -3.48 10.11
N GLN A 92 -8.77 -2.37 9.65
CA GLN A 92 -8.73 -1.14 10.42
C GLN A 92 -10.14 -0.56 10.60
N GLU A 93 -10.94 -0.51 9.55
CA GLU A 93 -12.33 -0.05 9.58
C GLU A 93 -13.19 -0.84 10.59
N LEU A 94 -13.00 -2.16 10.68
CA LEU A 94 -13.67 -2.98 11.70
C LEU A 94 -13.26 -2.60 13.14
N LEU A 95 -11.98 -2.26 13.36
CA LEU A 95 -11.51 -1.81 14.66
C LEU A 95 -12.06 -0.41 14.98
N ASP A 96 -12.03 0.51 14.01
CA ASP A 96 -12.53 1.87 14.18
C ASP A 96 -14.03 1.85 14.53
N ASN A 97 -14.82 1.03 13.82
CA ASN A 97 -16.24 0.82 14.10
C ASN A 97 -16.46 0.22 15.51
N LEU A 98 -15.63 -0.73 15.94
CA LEU A 98 -15.71 -1.31 17.27
C LEU A 98 -15.50 -0.27 18.37
N PHE A 99 -14.49 0.61 18.22
CA PHE A 99 -14.24 1.69 19.18
C PHE A 99 -15.30 2.80 19.10
N GLU A 100 -15.86 3.05 17.92
CA GLU A 100 -17.02 3.94 17.79
C GLU A 100 -18.26 3.39 18.53
N ASP A 101 -18.54 2.10 18.40
CA ASP A 101 -19.62 1.45 19.15
C ASP A 101 -19.35 1.43 20.66
N ALA A 102 -18.09 1.27 21.07
CA ALA A 102 -17.69 1.40 22.47
C ALA A 102 -17.92 2.83 23.00
N ARG A 103 -17.56 3.86 22.21
CA ARG A 103 -17.83 5.28 22.53
C ARG A 103 -19.33 5.53 22.72
N LYS A 104 -20.17 5.06 21.79
CA LYS A 104 -21.64 5.19 21.89
C LYS A 104 -22.21 4.54 23.15
N LYS A 105 -21.62 3.42 23.61
CA LYS A 105 -22.02 2.76 24.86
C LYS A 105 -21.58 3.51 26.12
N LEU A 106 -20.57 4.38 26.05
CA LEU A 106 -20.18 5.20 27.20
C LEU A 106 -21.28 6.21 27.56
N ASP A 107 -22.03 6.71 26.57
CA ASP A 107 -23.16 7.61 26.81
C ASP A 107 -24.23 6.96 27.70
N ASP A 108 -24.41 5.64 27.62
CA ASP A 108 -25.36 4.91 28.44
C ASP A 108 -24.95 4.87 29.92
N VAL A 109 -23.66 5.01 30.25
CA VAL A 109 -23.16 5.01 31.63
C VAL A 109 -23.69 6.22 32.40
N SER A 110 -23.80 7.38 31.73
CA SER A 110 -24.32 8.61 32.32
C SER A 110 -25.81 8.52 32.71
N LYS A 111 -26.57 7.56 32.14
CA LYS A 111 -28.01 7.38 32.41
C LYS A 111 -28.27 6.83 33.81
N ASP A 112 -27.38 5.98 34.34
CA ASP A 112 -27.49 5.42 35.69
C ASP A 112 -26.76 6.33 36.70
N LYS A 113 -27.49 7.33 37.22
CA LYS A 113 -26.94 8.35 38.12
C LYS A 113 -26.24 7.78 39.36
N GLY A 114 -26.71 6.65 39.89
CA GLY A 114 -26.12 6.03 41.08
C GLY A 114 -24.74 5.44 40.81
N LYS A 115 -24.62 4.67 39.72
CA LYS A 115 -23.32 4.13 39.29
C LYS A 115 -22.39 5.24 38.81
N TYR A 116 -22.91 6.21 38.08
CA TYR A 116 -22.15 7.32 37.54
C TYR A 116 -21.56 8.21 38.64
N GLN A 117 -22.29 8.48 39.73
CA GLN A 117 -21.75 9.19 40.90
C GLN A 117 -20.54 8.46 41.51
N GLY A 118 -20.63 7.14 41.67
CA GLY A 118 -19.51 6.33 42.17
C GLY A 118 -18.29 6.33 41.23
N ILE A 119 -18.53 6.33 39.92
CA ILE A 119 -17.46 6.44 38.91
C ILE A 119 -16.80 7.82 38.99
N LEU A 120 -17.60 8.90 38.97
CA LEU A 120 -17.09 10.28 39.07
C LEU A 120 -16.27 10.51 40.33
N LYS A 121 -16.74 10.00 41.48
CA LYS A 121 -15.99 10.05 42.73
C LYS A 121 -14.60 9.42 42.57
N ASN A 122 -14.51 8.23 41.98
CA ASN A 122 -13.23 7.55 41.78
C ASN A 122 -12.33 8.29 40.77
N LEU A 123 -12.91 8.90 39.73
CA LEU A 123 -12.17 9.70 38.74
C LEU A 123 -11.57 10.97 39.38
N ILE A 124 -12.32 11.65 40.25
CA ILE A 124 -11.83 12.81 41.01
C ILE A 124 -10.72 12.38 41.98
N LEU A 125 -10.93 11.26 42.69
CA LEU A 125 -9.96 10.71 43.64
C LEU A 125 -8.63 10.32 42.96
N GLU A 126 -8.69 9.71 41.78
CA GLU A 126 -7.52 9.33 40.98
C GLU A 126 -6.70 10.56 40.57
N GLY A 127 -7.35 11.62 40.07
CA GLY A 127 -6.65 12.86 39.75
C GLY A 127 -6.11 13.59 40.98
N ALA A 128 -6.84 13.55 42.10
CA ALA A 128 -6.35 14.09 43.37
C ALA A 128 -5.08 13.37 43.86
N TYR A 129 -5.01 12.03 43.74
CA TYR A 129 -3.78 11.30 44.06
C TYR A 129 -2.63 11.58 43.10
N ALA A 130 -2.93 11.82 41.82
CA ALA A 130 -1.92 12.11 40.81
C ALA A 130 -1.31 13.52 40.98
N LEU A 131 -2.12 14.52 41.34
CA LEU A 131 -1.66 15.90 41.55
C LEU A 131 -1.07 16.11 42.95
N GLY A 132 -1.70 15.54 43.99
CA GLY A 132 -1.21 15.63 45.36
C GLY A 132 -1.23 17.05 45.98
N GLU A 133 -2.07 17.94 45.46
CA GLU A 133 -2.17 19.36 45.86
C GLU A 133 -3.33 19.63 46.82
N GLU A 134 -3.31 20.78 47.51
CA GLU A 134 -4.33 21.20 48.48
C GLU A 134 -5.56 21.84 47.82
N GLU A 135 -5.41 22.45 46.64
CA GLU A 135 -6.49 23.08 45.89
C GLU A 135 -6.54 22.49 44.48
N LEU A 136 -7.70 21.98 44.09
CA LEU A 136 -7.96 21.37 42.79
C LEU A 136 -9.20 21.98 42.17
N GLU A 137 -9.12 22.33 40.89
CA GLU A 137 -10.24 22.80 40.10
C GLU A 137 -10.76 21.66 39.22
N VAL A 138 -12.07 21.47 39.17
CA VAL A 138 -12.72 20.39 38.40
C VAL A 138 -13.64 20.99 37.36
N LYS A 139 -13.40 20.63 36.10
CA LYS A 139 -14.28 20.91 34.97
C LYS A 139 -15.12 19.68 34.68
N ALA A 140 -16.43 19.90 34.54
CA ALA A 140 -17.39 18.87 34.20
C ALA A 140 -18.42 19.40 33.20
N ARG A 141 -19.26 18.51 32.68
CA ARG A 141 -20.40 18.90 31.85
C ARG A 141 -21.47 19.59 32.71
N LYS A 142 -22.15 20.61 32.18
CA LYS A 142 -23.23 21.34 32.89
C LYS A 142 -24.33 20.45 33.47
N ALA A 143 -24.64 19.33 32.81
CA ALA A 143 -25.65 18.38 33.27
C ALA A 143 -25.24 17.60 34.52
N ASP A 144 -23.93 17.52 34.79
CA ASP A 144 -23.34 16.66 35.81
C ASP A 144 -22.94 17.43 37.07
N TYR A 145 -23.04 18.76 37.10
CA TYR A 145 -22.61 19.58 38.23
C TYR A 145 -23.18 19.14 39.58
N GLU A 146 -24.47 18.82 39.64
CA GLU A 146 -25.11 18.34 40.88
C GLU A 146 -24.53 17.00 41.37
N ILE A 147 -24.14 16.12 40.45
CA ILE A 147 -23.58 14.80 40.76
C ILE A 147 -22.10 14.95 41.12
N VAL A 148 -21.37 15.81 40.41
CA VAL A 148 -19.96 16.11 40.64
C VAL A 148 -19.76 16.80 41.98
N LYS A 149 -20.65 17.71 42.41
CA LYS A 149 -20.60 18.33 43.76
C LYS A 149 -20.64 17.27 44.85
N LYS A 150 -21.59 16.34 44.77
CA LYS A 150 -21.70 15.22 45.73
C LYS A 150 -20.49 14.28 45.66
N ALA A 151 -20.05 13.94 44.45
CA ALA A 151 -18.88 13.09 44.25
C ALA A 151 -17.59 13.73 44.77
N ALA A 152 -17.45 15.05 44.66
CA ALA A 152 -16.31 15.81 45.18
C ALA A 152 -16.27 15.78 46.71
N GLU A 153 -17.40 16.02 47.40
CA GLU A 153 -17.48 15.93 48.87
C GLU A 153 -17.10 14.53 49.39
N GLU A 154 -17.58 13.49 48.71
CA GLU A 154 -17.23 12.10 49.03
C GLU A 154 -15.74 11.80 48.75
N ALA A 155 -15.20 12.30 47.64
CA ALA A 155 -13.80 12.13 47.27
C ALA A 155 -12.86 12.85 48.24
N GLN A 156 -13.17 14.08 48.67
CA GLN A 156 -12.42 14.84 49.68
C GLN A 156 -12.36 14.07 51.02
N SER A 157 -13.50 13.55 51.45
CA SER A 157 -13.61 12.76 52.68
C SER A 157 -12.76 11.49 52.62
N GLU A 158 -12.71 10.82 51.47
CA GLU A 158 -11.90 9.61 51.28
C GLU A 158 -10.40 9.93 51.13
N TYR A 159 -10.06 11.01 50.43
CA TYR A 159 -8.70 11.47 50.29
C TYR A 159 -8.09 11.83 51.65
N LYS A 160 -8.83 12.58 52.48
CA LYS A 160 -8.42 12.91 53.86
C LYS A 160 -8.17 11.68 54.71
N LYS A 161 -9.02 10.65 54.59
CA LYS A 161 -8.85 9.38 55.33
C LYS A 161 -7.61 8.60 54.91
N LYS A 162 -7.29 8.57 53.61
CA LYS A 162 -6.19 7.76 53.07
C LYS A 162 -4.84 8.47 53.11
N VAL A 163 -4.80 9.77 52.82
CA VAL A 163 -3.56 10.56 52.66
C VAL A 163 -3.29 11.43 53.89
N GLY A 164 -4.29 11.71 54.71
CA GLY A 164 -4.15 12.54 55.91
C GLY A 164 -3.99 14.04 55.62
N LYS A 165 -4.12 14.46 54.35
CA LYS A 165 -4.10 15.86 53.92
C LYS A 165 -5.50 16.29 53.49
N ASP A 166 -5.82 17.56 53.73
CA ASP A 166 -7.05 18.17 53.24
C ASP A 166 -6.88 18.61 51.78
N VAL A 167 -7.94 18.43 50.98
CA VAL A 167 -8.00 18.86 49.57
C VAL A 167 -9.30 19.60 49.35
N THR A 168 -9.20 20.81 48.82
CA THR A 168 -10.33 21.65 48.42
C THR A 168 -10.57 21.45 46.93
N VAL A 169 -11.70 20.84 46.58
CA VAL A 169 -12.11 20.60 45.20
C VAL A 169 -13.16 21.65 44.84
N THR A 170 -12.80 22.60 43.99
CA THR A 170 -13.71 23.61 43.45
C THR A 170 -14.17 23.20 42.06
N ILE A 171 -15.39 23.56 41.68
CA ILE A 171 -15.88 23.32 40.32
C ILE A 171 -15.74 24.60 39.52
N ASP A 172 -15.04 24.54 38.40
CA ASP A 172 -14.94 25.65 37.47
C ASP A 172 -16.19 25.65 36.56
N GLU A 173 -17.10 26.60 36.82
CA GLU A 173 -18.31 26.79 36.04
C GLU A 173 -18.09 27.71 34.81
N SER A 174 -16.91 28.33 34.68
CA SER A 174 -16.60 29.31 33.62
C SER A 174 -16.29 28.67 32.26
N ASP A 175 -15.71 27.46 32.27
CA ASP A 175 -15.32 26.70 31.07
C ASP A 175 -15.80 25.23 31.15
N PRO A 176 -17.11 24.98 30.95
CA PRO A 176 -17.70 23.64 31.04
C PRO A 176 -17.25 22.72 29.91
N LEU A 177 -17.21 21.42 30.19
CA LEU A 177 -16.99 20.41 29.14
C LEU A 177 -18.12 20.45 28.10
N PRO A 178 -17.83 20.10 26.83
CA PRO A 178 -18.82 20.05 25.76
C PRO A 178 -20.03 19.19 26.13
N GLN A 179 -21.23 19.65 25.75
CA GLN A 179 -22.47 18.91 26.04
C GLN A 179 -22.56 17.57 25.29
N GLU A 180 -21.80 17.42 24.20
CA GLU A 180 -21.69 16.20 23.40
C GLU A 180 -20.76 15.15 24.04
N SER A 181 -20.06 15.49 25.12
CA SER A 181 -19.25 14.52 25.85
C SER A 181 -20.12 13.51 26.61
N ALA A 182 -19.66 12.26 26.59
CA ALA A 182 -20.17 11.12 27.36
C ALA A 182 -20.03 11.33 28.87
N GLY A 183 -19.12 12.22 29.29
CA GLY A 183 -18.97 12.69 30.66
C GLY A 183 -17.59 12.44 31.26
N GLY A 184 -17.53 12.47 32.59
CA GLY A 184 -16.28 12.47 33.36
C GLY A 184 -15.85 13.88 33.76
N VAL A 185 -14.57 14.00 34.14
CA VAL A 185 -14.02 15.22 34.75
C VAL A 185 -12.62 15.52 34.23
N THR A 186 -12.32 16.80 34.06
CA THR A 186 -10.94 17.28 33.91
C THR A 186 -10.54 18.00 35.18
N ILE A 187 -9.37 17.68 35.72
CA ILE A 187 -8.92 18.18 37.02
C ILE A 187 -7.68 19.03 36.76
N SER A 188 -7.72 20.32 37.11
CA SER A 188 -6.59 21.24 37.02
C SER A 188 -5.99 21.51 38.39
N GLY A 189 -4.66 21.50 38.44
CA GLY A 189 -3.82 21.86 39.57
C GLY A 189 -2.87 23.02 39.24
N THR A 190 -2.17 23.51 40.26
CA THR A 190 -1.17 24.58 40.19
C THR A 190 -1.70 25.85 39.51
N ASN A 191 -2.88 26.33 39.91
CA ASN A 191 -3.58 27.47 39.27
C ASN A 191 -3.75 27.31 37.75
N GLY A 192 -4.11 26.08 37.31
CA GLY A 192 -4.39 25.78 35.91
C GLY A 192 -3.16 25.47 35.04
N ARG A 193 -1.98 25.21 35.63
CA ARG A 193 -0.78 24.84 34.85
C ARG A 193 -0.69 23.36 34.52
N ILE A 194 -1.25 22.49 35.35
CA ILE A 194 -1.25 21.05 35.14
C ILE A 194 -2.69 20.59 35.06
N ASP A 195 -3.06 19.92 33.97
CA ASP A 195 -4.39 19.38 33.75
C ASP A 195 -4.36 17.86 33.57
N ILE A 196 -5.27 17.17 34.26
CA ILE A 196 -5.51 15.74 34.12
C ILE A 196 -6.87 15.58 33.49
N ASN A 197 -6.88 15.19 32.22
CA ASN A 197 -8.10 14.83 31.50
C ASN A 197 -8.51 13.40 31.89
N ASN A 198 -9.49 13.28 32.78
CA ASN A 198 -10.06 12.02 33.22
C ASN A 198 -11.51 11.83 32.70
N THR A 199 -11.79 12.35 31.50
CA THR A 199 -13.04 12.11 30.78
C THR A 199 -13.13 10.66 30.32
N LEU A 200 -14.35 10.15 30.14
CA LEU A 200 -14.56 8.76 29.73
C LEU A 200 -13.97 8.49 28.32
N GLU A 201 -13.99 9.49 27.45
CA GLU A 201 -13.46 9.43 26.09
C GLU A 201 -11.93 9.37 26.07
N GLU A 202 -11.25 10.20 26.86
CA GLU A 202 -9.79 10.17 26.89
C GLU A 202 -9.29 8.86 27.51
N ARG A 203 -9.97 8.36 28.55
CA ARG A 203 -9.67 7.03 29.11
C ARG A 203 -9.86 5.92 28.09
N LEU A 204 -10.94 5.97 27.29
CA LEU A 204 -11.17 4.98 26.24
C LEU A 204 -10.11 5.07 25.14
N LYS A 205 -9.66 6.27 24.78
CA LYS A 205 -8.62 6.50 23.77
C LYS A 205 -7.24 6.00 24.23
N LEU A 206 -6.90 6.21 25.50
CA LEU A 206 -5.69 5.63 26.10
C LEU A 206 -5.78 4.10 26.08
N LEU A 207 -6.92 3.55 26.51
CA LEU A 207 -7.16 2.10 26.48
C LEU A 207 -7.16 1.54 25.06
N GLU A 208 -7.67 2.27 24.07
CA GLU A 208 -7.67 1.87 22.67
C GLU A 208 -6.24 1.60 22.19
N THR A 209 -5.29 2.47 22.56
CA THR A 209 -3.87 2.33 22.19
C THR A 209 -3.24 1.09 22.83
N ASP A 210 -3.46 0.88 24.13
CA ASP A 210 -2.86 -0.21 24.89
C ASP A 210 -3.52 -1.56 24.61
N ALA A 211 -4.83 -1.59 24.40
CA ALA A 211 -5.61 -2.79 24.13
C ALA A 211 -5.58 -3.22 22.67
N LEU A 212 -5.18 -2.34 21.73
CA LEU A 212 -5.16 -2.63 20.30
C LEU A 212 -4.45 -3.95 19.94
N PRO A 213 -3.26 -4.26 20.50
CA PRO A 213 -2.56 -5.51 20.21
C PRO A 213 -3.39 -6.74 20.65
N SER A 214 -3.96 -6.69 21.85
CA SER A 214 -4.78 -7.78 22.41
C SER A 214 -6.07 -7.98 21.63
N ILE A 215 -6.74 -6.90 21.23
CA ILE A 215 -7.96 -6.93 20.42
C ILE A 215 -7.66 -7.51 19.03
N ARG A 216 -6.53 -7.11 18.41
CA ARG A 216 -6.11 -7.65 17.11
C ARG A 216 -5.87 -9.15 17.16
N VAL A 217 -5.19 -9.63 18.20
CA VAL A 217 -4.96 -11.08 18.40
C VAL A 217 -6.28 -11.82 18.59
N THR A 218 -7.20 -11.26 19.38
CA THR A 218 -8.51 -11.88 19.65
C THR A 218 -9.38 -11.96 18.40
N LEU A 219 -9.41 -10.90 17.58
CA LEU A 219 -10.27 -10.82 16.39
C LEU A 219 -9.69 -11.53 15.17
N PHE A 220 -8.37 -11.44 14.96
CA PHE A 220 -7.71 -11.90 13.72
C PHE A 220 -6.77 -13.09 13.92
N GLY A 221 -6.61 -13.55 15.16
CA GLY A 221 -5.72 -14.65 15.53
C GLY A 221 -4.27 -14.20 15.76
N GLU A 222 -3.49 -15.09 16.38
CA GLU A 222 -2.07 -14.89 16.59
C GLU A 222 -1.26 -15.02 15.31
N ASN A 223 -0.17 -14.26 15.23
CA ASN A 223 0.78 -14.40 14.16
C ASN A 223 1.60 -15.69 14.35
N GLN A 224 1.33 -16.70 13.52
CA GLN A 224 2.05 -17.99 13.54
C GLN A 224 3.57 -17.87 13.37
N ASN A 225 4.06 -16.75 12.81
CA ASN A 225 5.49 -16.49 12.63
C ASN A 225 6.15 -15.80 13.85
N ARG A 226 5.37 -15.33 14.83
CA ARG A 226 5.91 -14.75 16.07
C ARG A 226 6.40 -15.88 16.97
N ARG A 227 7.70 -15.94 17.22
CA ARG A 227 8.35 -16.97 18.07
C ARG A 227 8.67 -16.50 19.49
N PHE A 228 8.73 -15.19 19.68
CA PHE A 228 9.18 -14.52 20.91
C PHE A 228 8.11 -13.53 21.36
N HIS A 229 7.83 -13.53 22.67
CA HIS A 229 6.78 -12.72 23.33
C HIS A 229 7.34 -11.82 24.44
N ASP A 230 8.65 -11.93 24.64
CA ASP A 230 9.56 -11.17 25.47
C ASP A 230 9.76 -9.73 24.97
#